data_AF-A0A453EIX7-F1
#
_entry.id   AF-A0A453EIX7-F1
#
_cell.length_a   1.000
_cell.length_b   1.000
_cell.length_c   1.000
_cell.angle_alpha   90.00
_cell.angle_beta   90.00
_cell.angle_gamma   90.00
#
_symmetry.space_group_name_H-M   'P 1'
#
loop_
_entity.id
_entity.type
_entity.pdbx_description
1 polymer ?
#
loop_
_entity_poly.entity_id
_entity_poly.type
_entity_poly.pdbx_seq_one_letter_code
_entity_poly.pdbx_strand_id
1 'polypeptide(L)'
;MDADDVGLALHPHGGILAAASRPAAYPKAGAGAGGIVAPGSSVHELLECPVCTNSMYPPIHQCQNGHTLCSTCKARVHNRCPTCRQELGDIRCLALEKVAESLELPCKYYSLGCPEIFPYYSKIKHEAMCSFRPYSCPYAGSECSVTGDIPYLVNHLRDDHKVDMHSGCTFNHRYVKSNPREVENATWMLTVFHCFGQYFCLHFEAFQLGMAPVYMAFLRFMGDENEARNYSYSLEVGANGRKMVWEGTPRSVRDSHRKVRDSHDGLLIQRNMALFFSGGDRKELKLRITGRIWKETQTPDGTCVPVLCS
;
A
#
# COMPACT_ATOMS: atom_id res chain seq x y z
N MET A 1 10.67 -7.85 29.93
CA MET A 1 11.68 -6.97 29.32
C MET A 1 10.90 -5.88 28.63
N ASP A 2 11.20 -4.65 29.04
CA ASP A 2 10.31 -3.49 29.07
C ASP A 2 9.71 -3.14 27.70
N ALA A 3 8.38 -3.01 27.66
CA ALA A 3 7.69 -2.44 26.51
C ALA A 3 7.82 -0.91 26.60
N ASP A 4 8.59 -0.32 25.69
CA ASP A 4 8.78 1.13 25.60
C ASP A 4 7.42 1.86 25.53
N ASP A 5 7.14 2.78 26.48
CA ASP A 5 5.94 3.64 26.52
C ASP A 5 6.12 4.78 25.51
N VAL A 6 5.72 4.57 24.26
CA VAL A 6 5.86 5.56 23.19
C VAL A 6 4.54 6.30 22.98
N GLY A 7 4.53 7.59 23.30
CA GLY A 7 3.41 8.49 23.01
C GLY A 7 3.48 9.00 21.57
N LEU A 8 2.51 8.60 20.73
CA LEU A 8 2.45 9.03 19.33
C LEU A 8 1.65 10.34 19.18
N ALA A 9 2.25 11.32 18.49
CA ALA A 9 1.62 12.59 18.18
C ALA A 9 0.63 12.48 16.99
N LEU A 10 -0.42 13.29 17.02
CA LEU A 10 -1.35 13.47 15.89
C LEU A 10 -0.71 14.33 14.80
N HIS A 11 -1.09 14.11 13.54
CA HIS A 11 -0.77 15.04 12.46
C HIS A 11 -1.39 16.43 12.75
N PRO A 12 -0.64 17.53 12.59
CA PRO A 12 -1.23 18.86 12.57
C PRO A 12 -2.14 18.98 11.36
N HIS A 13 -3.42 19.34 11.57
CA HIS A 13 -4.25 19.83 10.46
C HIS A 13 -3.70 21.19 10.03
N GLY A 14 -3.10 21.23 8.85
CA GLY A 14 -2.64 22.45 8.21
C GLY A 14 -2.44 22.20 6.73
N GLY A 15 -3.35 22.72 5.91
CA GLY A 15 -3.18 22.74 4.47
C GLY A 15 -1.94 23.56 4.13
N ILE A 16 -0.87 22.89 3.74
CA ILE A 16 0.25 23.49 3.03
C ILE A 16 0.22 22.87 1.64
N LEU A 17 0.09 23.72 0.62
CA LEU A 17 0.28 23.34 -0.78
C LEU A 17 1.67 22.75 -0.92
N ALA A 18 1.77 21.42 -0.90
CA ALA A 18 2.99 20.73 -1.28
C ALA A 18 3.19 20.96 -2.78
N ALA A 19 4.26 21.69 -3.13
CA ALA A 19 4.73 21.78 -4.49
C ALA A 19 4.84 20.35 -5.06
N ALA A 20 4.24 20.13 -6.23
CA ALA A 20 4.30 18.87 -6.96
C ALA A 20 5.77 18.51 -7.23
N SER A 21 6.34 17.73 -6.33
CA SER A 21 7.65 17.14 -6.52
C SER A 21 7.48 16.07 -7.60
N ARG A 22 8.27 16.19 -8.67
CA ARG A 22 8.34 15.15 -9.72
C ARG A 22 8.51 13.79 -9.03
N PRO A 23 7.82 12.72 -9.48
CA PRO A 23 8.06 11.39 -8.94
C PRO A 23 9.55 11.09 -9.10
N ALA A 24 10.24 10.88 -7.98
CA ALA A 24 11.61 10.38 -8.02
C ALA A 24 11.57 9.04 -8.73
N ALA A 25 12.23 8.97 -9.89
CA ALA A 25 12.40 7.71 -10.58
C ALA A 25 13.13 6.76 -9.64
N TYR A 26 12.59 5.56 -9.49
CA TYR A 26 13.23 4.49 -8.75
C TYR A 26 14.67 4.33 -9.25
N PRO A 27 15.69 4.29 -8.38
CA PRO A 27 17.04 4.05 -8.82
C PRO A 27 17.07 2.68 -9.52
N LYS A 28 17.35 2.69 -10.83
CA LYS A 28 17.64 1.46 -11.57
C LYS A 28 18.81 0.79 -10.85
N ALA A 29 18.61 -0.43 -10.36
CA ALA A 29 19.71 -1.25 -9.89
C ALA A 29 20.79 -1.28 -10.98
N GLY A 30 22.02 -0.93 -10.61
CA GLY A 30 23.15 -0.89 -11.53
C GLY A 30 23.38 -2.28 -12.11
N ALA A 31 23.07 -2.47 -13.39
CA ALA A 31 23.39 -3.67 -14.12
C ALA A 31 24.90 -3.70 -14.37
N GLY A 32 25.58 -4.63 -13.71
CA GLY A 32 26.90 -5.09 -14.13
C GLY A 32 26.82 -5.55 -15.59
N ALA A 33 27.83 -5.16 -16.36
CA ALA A 33 27.95 -5.46 -17.79
C ALA A 33 27.88 -6.97 -18.04
N GLY A 34 26.79 -7.40 -18.69
CA GLY A 34 26.50 -8.77 -19.07
C GLY A 34 25.17 -8.80 -19.81
N GLY A 35 25.15 -8.21 -21.00
CA GLY A 35 23.94 -8.03 -21.80
C GLY A 35 23.27 -9.34 -22.16
N ILE A 36 22.10 -9.60 -21.59
CA ILE A 36 21.09 -10.48 -22.17
C ILE A 36 20.06 -9.55 -22.79
N VAL A 37 20.12 -9.42 -24.11
CA VAL A 37 19.14 -8.68 -24.91
C VAL A 37 17.82 -9.43 -24.81
N ALA A 38 16.80 -8.83 -24.21
CA ALA A 38 15.44 -9.35 -24.28
C ALA A 38 15.05 -9.46 -25.78
N PRO A 39 14.35 -10.52 -26.21
CA PRO A 39 13.88 -10.64 -27.59
C PRO A 39 12.73 -9.64 -27.82
N GLY A 40 13.06 -8.36 -27.94
CA GLY A 40 12.14 -7.33 -28.40
C GLY A 40 12.04 -7.41 -29.91
N SER A 41 11.04 -8.14 -30.43
CA SER A 41 10.60 -7.87 -31.80
C SER A 41 10.21 -6.39 -31.90
N SER A 42 10.53 -5.72 -33.01
CA SER A 42 10.18 -4.31 -33.28
C SER A 42 8.67 -4.00 -33.17
N VAL A 43 7.84 -5.05 -33.08
CA VAL A 43 6.39 -4.98 -32.97
C VAL A 43 5.93 -4.68 -31.53
N HIS A 44 6.68 -5.11 -30.50
CA HIS A 44 6.28 -4.85 -29.10
C HIS A 44 6.35 -3.36 -28.75
N GLU A 45 7.34 -2.65 -29.29
CA GLU A 45 7.52 -1.21 -29.10
C GLU A 45 6.34 -0.40 -29.67
N LEU A 46 5.70 -0.89 -30.74
CA LEU A 46 4.50 -0.25 -31.31
C LEU A 46 3.31 -0.26 -30.34
N LEU A 47 3.29 -1.19 -29.37
CA LEU A 47 2.28 -1.26 -28.32
C LEU A 47 2.63 -0.44 -27.09
N GLU A 48 3.79 0.21 -27.04
CA GLU A 48 4.15 1.06 -25.92
C GLU A 48 3.55 2.46 -26.07
N CYS A 49 2.89 2.96 -25.03
CA CYS A 49 2.36 4.31 -25.04
C CYS A 49 3.51 5.32 -24.92
N PRO A 50 3.68 6.27 -25.86
CA PRO A 50 4.80 7.21 -25.85
C PRO A 50 4.77 8.21 -24.67
N VAL A 51 3.67 8.26 -23.90
CA VAL A 51 3.50 9.17 -22.76
C VAL A 51 3.77 8.49 -21.42
N CYS A 52 3.34 7.24 -21.24
CA CYS A 52 3.45 6.54 -19.95
C CYS A 52 4.30 5.28 -20.00
N THR A 53 4.88 4.95 -21.16
CA THR A 53 5.76 3.80 -21.39
C THR A 53 5.16 2.45 -20.98
N ASN A 54 3.84 2.39 -20.79
CA ASN A 54 3.12 1.16 -20.51
C ASN A 54 2.55 0.59 -21.81
N SER A 55 2.34 -0.72 -21.85
CA SER A 55 1.59 -1.36 -22.93
C SER A 55 0.19 -0.75 -23.06
N MET A 56 -0.18 -0.36 -24.28
CA MET A 56 -1.50 0.12 -24.62
C MET A 56 -2.48 -1.06 -24.69
N TYR A 57 -3.70 -0.85 -24.20
CA TYR A 57 -4.82 -1.80 -24.23
C TYR A 57 -6.02 -1.16 -24.92
N PRO A 58 -6.92 -1.93 -25.56
CA PRO A 58 -8.13 -1.38 -26.17
C PRO A 58 -8.96 -0.59 -25.14
N PRO A 59 -9.52 0.58 -25.52
CA PRO A 59 -9.37 1.22 -26.82
C PRO A 59 -8.00 1.91 -26.98
N ILE A 60 -7.26 1.54 -28.04
CA ILE A 60 -6.02 2.22 -28.43
C ILE A 60 -6.42 3.39 -29.32
N HIS A 61 -6.16 4.62 -28.88
CA HIS A 61 -6.56 5.81 -29.63
C HIS A 61 -5.50 6.23 -30.64
N GLN A 62 -5.91 6.78 -31.77
CA GLN A 62 -5.04 7.21 -32.85
C GLN A 62 -5.41 8.61 -33.33
N CYS A 63 -4.45 9.48 -33.59
CA CYS A 63 -4.75 10.76 -34.27
C CYS A 63 -4.88 10.56 -35.79
N GLN A 64 -5.38 11.57 -36.52
CA GLN A 64 -5.47 11.51 -37.99
C GLN A 64 -4.14 11.23 -38.71
N ASN A 65 -3.00 11.56 -38.09
CA ASN A 65 -1.67 11.29 -38.63
C ASN A 65 -1.08 9.93 -38.21
N GLY A 66 -1.86 9.08 -37.53
CA GLY A 66 -1.46 7.71 -37.21
C GLY A 66 -0.78 7.46 -35.86
N HIS A 67 -0.42 8.50 -35.08
CA HIS A 67 0.18 8.33 -33.74
C HIS A 67 -0.82 7.77 -32.72
N THR A 68 -0.38 6.81 -31.90
CA THR A 68 -1.22 6.07 -30.96
C THR A 68 -0.99 6.44 -29.49
N LEU A 69 -2.03 6.30 -28.66
CA LEU A 69 -2.00 6.51 -27.20
C LEU A 69 -2.95 5.55 -26.48
N CYS A 70 -2.65 5.22 -25.23
CA CYS A 70 -3.63 4.58 -24.34
C CYS A 70 -4.72 5.57 -23.89
N SER A 71 -5.87 5.04 -23.46
CA SER A 71 -7.03 5.84 -23.01
C SER A 71 -6.69 6.77 -21.85
N THR A 72 -5.91 6.30 -20.86
CA THR A 72 -5.46 7.13 -19.73
C THR A 72 -4.64 8.33 -20.18
N CYS A 73 -3.76 8.15 -21.16
CA CYS A 73 -2.92 9.25 -21.63
C CYS A 73 -3.69 10.22 -22.54
N LYS A 74 -4.63 9.74 -23.37
CA LYS A 74 -5.55 10.62 -24.13
C LYS A 74 -6.27 11.62 -23.21
N ALA A 75 -6.77 11.14 -22.06
CA ALA A 75 -7.41 12.01 -21.06
C ALA A 75 -6.43 13.04 -20.47
N ARG A 76 -5.23 12.60 -20.08
CA ARG A 76 -4.18 13.47 -19.50
C ARG A 76 -3.69 14.57 -20.45
N VAL A 77 -3.66 14.29 -21.75
CA VAL A 77 -3.23 15.25 -22.79
C VAL A 77 -4.40 16.05 -23.38
N HIS A 78 -5.58 16.01 -22.77
CA HIS A 78 -6.76 16.78 -23.15
C HIS A 78 -7.10 16.64 -24.64
N ASN A 79 -7.16 15.40 -25.13
CA ASN A 79 -7.52 15.06 -26.52
C ASN A 79 -6.58 15.62 -27.61
N ARG A 80 -5.35 16.02 -27.26
CA ARG A 80 -4.33 16.50 -28.21
C ARG A 80 -3.16 15.52 -28.32
N CYS A 81 -2.79 15.17 -29.54
CA CYS A 81 -1.65 14.30 -29.80
C CYS A 81 -0.35 14.95 -29.31
N PRO A 82 0.44 14.31 -28.43
CA PRO A 82 1.69 14.88 -27.94
C PRO A 82 2.77 14.97 -29.03
N THR A 83 2.67 14.16 -30.09
CA THR A 83 3.65 14.11 -31.18
C THR A 83 3.40 15.17 -32.24
N CYS A 84 2.18 15.22 -32.82
CA CYS A 84 1.88 16.13 -33.93
C CYS A 84 0.92 17.29 -33.57
N ARG A 85 0.48 17.38 -32.31
CA ARG A 85 -0.42 18.42 -31.77
C ARG A 85 -1.83 18.47 -32.38
N GLN A 86 -2.16 17.56 -33.30
CA GLN A 86 -3.50 17.40 -33.85
C GLN A 86 -4.47 16.82 -32.83
N GLU A 87 -5.76 17.02 -33.06
CA GLU A 87 -6.81 16.41 -32.24
C GLU A 87 -6.82 14.89 -32.40
N LEU A 88 -6.96 14.16 -31.29
CA LEU A 88 -7.07 12.70 -31.29
C LEU A 88 -8.49 12.23 -31.68
N GLY A 89 -9.51 13.05 -31.45
CA GLY A 89 -10.90 12.69 -31.68
C GLY A 89 -11.29 11.40 -30.97
N ASP A 90 -12.28 10.67 -31.50
CA ASP A 90 -12.63 9.32 -31.03
C ASP A 90 -12.23 8.23 -32.03
N ILE A 91 -11.01 8.35 -32.57
CA ILE A 91 -10.48 7.39 -33.54
C ILE A 91 -9.71 6.30 -32.79
N ARG A 92 -10.03 5.03 -33.07
CA ARG A 92 -9.37 3.85 -32.51
C ARG A 92 -8.47 3.19 -33.56
N CYS A 93 -7.29 2.75 -33.13
CA CYS A 93 -6.38 1.96 -33.96
C CYS A 93 -6.77 0.48 -33.93
N LEU A 94 -7.90 0.10 -34.55
CA LEU A 94 -8.38 -1.29 -34.56
C LEU A 94 -7.36 -2.27 -35.15
N ALA A 95 -6.53 -1.81 -36.10
CA ALA A 95 -5.45 -2.60 -36.66
C ALA A 95 -4.40 -2.97 -35.60
N LEU A 96 -3.96 -2.01 -34.78
CA LEU A 96 -2.99 -2.26 -33.72
C LEU A 96 -3.60 -3.09 -32.60
N GLU A 97 -4.87 -2.86 -32.26
CA GLU A 97 -5.61 -3.73 -31.32
C GLU A 97 -5.61 -5.19 -31.80
N LYS A 98 -5.90 -5.44 -33.08
CA LYS A 98 -5.93 -6.79 -33.67
C LYS A 98 -4.55 -7.44 -33.75
N VAL A 99 -3.51 -6.66 -34.08
CA VAL A 99 -2.12 -7.15 -34.04
C VAL A 99 -1.73 -7.53 -32.62
N ALA A 100 -2.16 -6.76 -31.62
CA ALA A 100 -1.84 -7.04 -30.23
C ALA A 100 -2.37 -8.41 -29.76
N GLU A 101 -3.54 -8.83 -30.25
CA GLU A 101 -4.16 -10.10 -29.85
C GLU A 101 -3.31 -11.33 -30.19
N SER A 102 -2.49 -11.26 -31.25
CA SER A 102 -1.62 -12.37 -31.65
C SER A 102 -0.22 -12.32 -31.03
N LEU A 103 0.02 -11.40 -30.09
CA LEU A 103 1.33 -11.24 -29.44
C LEU A 103 1.34 -11.81 -28.03
N GLU A 104 2.50 -12.36 -27.69
CA GLU A 104 2.91 -12.60 -26.32
C GLU A 104 3.86 -11.49 -25.90
N LEU A 105 3.62 -10.91 -24.72
CA LEU A 105 4.36 -9.76 -24.21
C LEU A 105 5.01 -10.12 -22.88
N PRO A 106 6.27 -9.68 -22.63
CA PRO A 106 6.86 -9.79 -21.32
C PRO A 106 6.07 -8.95 -20.30
N CYS A 107 6.07 -9.40 -19.05
CA CYS A 107 5.55 -8.62 -17.93
C CYS A 107 6.25 -7.25 -17.85
N LYS A 108 5.54 -6.16 -17.55
CA LYS A 108 6.17 -4.83 -17.41
C LYS A 108 7.23 -4.77 -16.30
N TYR A 109 7.19 -5.70 -15.35
CA TYR A 109 8.20 -5.84 -14.30
C TYR A 109 9.34 -6.79 -14.69
N TYR A 110 9.51 -7.11 -15.98
CA TYR A 110 10.63 -7.93 -16.47
C TYR A 110 11.99 -7.36 -16.07
N SER A 111 12.14 -6.03 -16.16
CA SER A 111 13.33 -5.31 -15.72
C SER A 111 13.58 -5.38 -14.20
N LEU A 112 12.58 -5.78 -13.41
CA LEU A 112 12.67 -6.00 -11.97
C LEU A 112 12.82 -7.48 -11.61
N GLY A 113 12.95 -8.38 -12.60
CA GLY A 113 13.23 -9.80 -12.40
C GLY A 113 12.09 -10.75 -12.72
N CYS A 114 10.92 -10.27 -13.17
CA CYS A 114 9.84 -11.18 -13.60
C CYS A 114 10.18 -11.84 -14.95
N PRO A 115 10.45 -13.16 -15.03
CA PRO A 115 10.83 -13.79 -16.30
C PRO A 115 9.64 -14.07 -17.22
N GLU A 116 8.41 -13.88 -16.72
CA GLU A 116 7.19 -14.39 -17.33
C GLU A 116 6.76 -13.57 -18.56
N ILE A 117 6.26 -14.30 -19.56
CA ILE A 117 5.72 -13.79 -20.82
C ILE A 117 4.27 -14.30 -20.93
N PHE A 118 3.35 -13.43 -21.33
CA PHE A 118 1.92 -13.76 -21.38
C PHE A 118 1.28 -13.34 -22.70
N PRO A 119 0.23 -14.04 -23.16
CA PRO A 119 -0.66 -13.53 -24.17
C PRO A 119 -1.19 -12.14 -23.79
N TYR A 120 -1.34 -11.25 -24.77
CA TYR A 120 -1.67 -9.84 -24.58
C TYR A 120 -2.77 -9.58 -23.53
N TYR A 121 -3.93 -10.22 -23.65
CA TYR A 121 -5.06 -10.03 -22.74
C TYR A 121 -4.86 -10.65 -21.34
N SER A 122 -3.99 -11.64 -21.20
CA SER A 122 -3.69 -12.30 -19.94
C SER A 122 -2.64 -11.54 -19.13
N LYS A 123 -1.76 -10.79 -19.79
CA LYS A 123 -0.67 -10.01 -19.17
C LYS A 123 -1.17 -9.08 -18.06
N ILE A 124 -2.24 -8.31 -18.29
CA ILE A 124 -2.74 -7.33 -17.31
C ILE A 124 -3.19 -7.99 -15.99
N LYS A 125 -3.75 -9.21 -16.07
CA LYS A 125 -4.18 -9.97 -14.89
C LYS A 125 -2.98 -10.38 -14.06
N HIS A 126 -1.92 -10.89 -14.70
CA HIS A 126 -0.66 -11.20 -14.02
C HIS A 126 -0.04 -9.94 -13.40
N GLU A 127 0.07 -8.84 -14.14
CA GLU A 127 0.73 -7.62 -13.65
C GLU A 127 0.06 -7.00 -12.41
N ALA A 128 -1.23 -7.25 -12.21
CA ALA A 128 -1.93 -6.81 -11.00
C ALA A 128 -1.42 -7.54 -9.74
N MET A 129 -1.01 -8.81 -9.89
CA MET A 129 -0.62 -9.73 -8.81
C MET A 129 0.84 -10.22 -8.89
N CYS A 130 1.64 -9.67 -9.79
CA CYS A 130 3.04 -10.05 -9.97
C CYS A 130 3.84 -9.78 -8.68
N SER A 131 4.59 -10.77 -8.19
CA SER A 131 5.42 -10.61 -6.99
C SER A 131 6.54 -9.57 -7.16
N PHE A 132 7.01 -9.34 -8.40
CA PHE A 132 8.00 -8.31 -8.74
C PHE A 132 7.42 -6.90 -8.87
N ARG A 133 6.09 -6.74 -8.71
CA ARG A 133 5.45 -5.43 -8.70
C ARG A 133 5.97 -4.61 -7.50
N PRO A 134 6.44 -3.37 -7.69
CA PRO A 134 6.77 -2.48 -6.57
C PRO A 134 5.57 -2.21 -5.67
N TYR A 135 5.81 -2.08 -4.36
CA TYR A 135 4.81 -1.67 -3.37
C TYR A 135 4.67 -0.15 -3.36
N SER A 136 3.50 0.37 -3.00
CA SER A 136 3.33 1.80 -2.73
C SER A 136 3.68 2.11 -1.28
N CYS A 137 4.18 3.31 -1.01
CA CYS A 137 4.42 3.77 0.36
C CYS A 137 3.15 3.59 1.21
N PRO A 138 3.22 2.90 2.36
CA PRO A 138 2.04 2.62 3.18
C PRO A 138 1.62 3.80 4.08
N TYR A 139 2.33 4.93 4.03
CA TYR A 139 2.06 6.08 4.88
C TYR A 139 0.68 6.71 4.60
N ALA A 140 -0.12 6.87 5.65
CA ALA A 140 -1.51 7.33 5.55
C ALA A 140 -1.70 8.83 5.85
N GLY A 141 -0.67 9.52 6.36
CA GLY A 141 -0.73 10.93 6.76
C GLY A 141 -0.69 11.93 5.60
N SER A 142 -0.32 11.51 4.40
CA SER A 142 -0.21 12.35 3.20
C SER A 142 -0.32 11.51 1.93
N GLU A 143 -0.69 12.13 0.80
CA GLU A 143 -0.65 11.48 -0.52
C GLU A 143 0.81 11.30 -0.98
N CYS A 144 1.44 10.21 -0.58
CA CYS A 144 2.78 9.83 -1.02
C CYS A 144 2.69 8.91 -2.25
N SER A 145 3.33 9.31 -3.35
CA SER A 145 3.34 8.55 -4.60
C SER A 145 4.58 7.66 -4.77
N VAL A 146 5.45 7.61 -3.76
CA VAL A 146 6.65 6.77 -3.77
C VAL A 146 6.24 5.29 -3.86
N THR A 147 6.89 4.57 -4.75
CA THR A 147 6.74 3.12 -4.90
C THR A 147 8.11 2.46 -4.85
N GLY A 148 8.20 1.20 -4.42
CA GLY A 148 9.46 0.49 -4.31
C GLY A 148 9.41 -0.93 -3.74
N ASP A 149 10.57 -1.57 -3.63
CA ASP A 149 10.76 -2.74 -2.78
C ASP A 149 10.67 -2.38 -1.29
N ILE A 150 10.56 -3.40 -0.43
CA ILE A 150 10.35 -3.23 1.00
C ILE A 150 11.54 -2.51 1.67
N PRO A 151 12.81 -2.90 1.46
CA PRO A 151 13.95 -2.21 2.08
C PRO A 151 14.00 -0.72 1.75
N TYR A 152 13.78 -0.33 0.50
CA TYR A 152 13.72 1.06 0.09
C TYR A 152 12.56 1.80 0.78
N LEU A 153 11.37 1.20 0.82
CA LEU A 153 10.21 1.83 1.46
C LEU A 153 10.41 2.01 2.96
N VAL A 154 11.06 1.07 3.65
CA VAL A 154 11.42 1.21 5.07
C VAL A 154 12.34 2.41 5.29
N ASN A 155 13.36 2.57 4.45
CA ASN A 155 14.25 3.74 4.53
C ASN A 155 13.49 5.04 4.24
N HIS A 156 12.67 5.06 3.18
CA HIS A 156 11.81 6.20 2.86
C HIS A 156 10.87 6.59 4.01
N LEU A 157 10.22 5.62 4.66
CA LEU A 157 9.35 5.87 5.81
C LEU A 157 10.11 6.50 6.98
N ARG A 158 11.33 6.03 7.26
CA ARG A 158 12.20 6.59 8.31
C ARG A 158 12.67 8.00 7.96
N ASP A 159 13.16 8.19 6.74
CA ASP A 159 13.94 9.36 6.38
C ASP A 159 13.04 10.52 5.92
N ASP A 160 11.99 10.24 5.16
CA ASP A 160 11.09 11.27 4.63
C ASP A 160 9.86 11.48 5.51
N HIS A 161 9.27 10.39 6.02
CA HIS A 161 8.05 10.45 6.83
C HIS A 161 8.29 10.46 8.34
N LYS A 162 9.53 10.28 8.79
CA LYS A 162 9.94 10.25 10.20
C LYS A 162 9.13 9.23 11.02
N VAL A 163 8.80 8.11 10.40
CA VAL A 163 8.03 7.02 11.03
C VAL A 163 8.87 6.33 12.09
N ASP A 164 8.25 6.10 13.25
CA ASP A 164 8.86 5.35 14.34
C ASP A 164 9.03 3.87 13.96
N MET A 165 10.25 3.37 14.17
CA MET A 165 10.68 2.01 13.83
C MET A 165 10.98 1.25 15.12
N HIS A 166 10.23 0.19 15.39
CA HIS A 166 10.40 -0.67 16.56
C HIS A 166 10.88 -2.06 16.16
N SER A 167 11.62 -2.71 17.04
CA SER A 167 11.99 -4.12 16.89
C SER A 167 11.23 -4.96 17.91
N GLY A 168 10.77 -6.14 17.49
CA GLY A 168 10.07 -7.08 18.36
C GLY A 168 8.62 -7.33 17.97
N CYS A 169 8.06 -8.38 18.58
CA CYS A 169 6.74 -8.90 18.24
C CYS A 169 5.63 -8.44 19.16
N THR A 170 5.94 -7.75 20.25
CA THR A 170 4.96 -7.28 21.24
C THR A 170 5.13 -5.80 21.43
N PHE A 171 4.02 -5.08 21.59
CA PHE A 171 4.04 -3.64 21.72
C PHE A 171 2.91 -3.14 22.62
N ASN A 172 3.10 -1.94 23.15
CA ASN A 172 2.12 -1.21 23.95
C ASN A 172 2.14 0.26 23.52
N HIS A 173 1.24 0.64 22.62
CA HIS A 173 1.18 2.00 22.10
C HIS A 173 0.11 2.82 22.80
N ARG A 174 0.48 4.05 23.16
CA ARG A 174 -0.41 4.99 23.85
C ARG A 174 -0.81 6.12 22.91
N TYR A 175 -2.11 6.22 22.65
CA TYR A 175 -2.73 7.27 21.86
C TYR A 175 -3.39 8.30 22.76
N VAL A 176 -2.90 9.54 22.70
CA VAL A 176 -3.37 10.63 23.54
C VAL A 176 -3.98 11.76 22.71
N LYS A 177 -5.13 12.27 23.16
CA LYS A 177 -5.73 13.48 22.60
C LYS A 177 -6.53 14.23 23.65
N SER A 178 -6.15 15.50 23.87
CA SER A 178 -6.75 16.40 24.86
C SER A 178 -8.25 16.60 24.67
N ASN A 179 -8.71 16.80 23.42
CA ASN A 179 -10.13 16.93 23.09
C ASN A 179 -10.55 15.87 22.05
N PRO A 180 -11.14 14.74 22.48
CA PRO A 180 -11.57 13.65 21.61
C PRO A 180 -12.72 14.02 20.66
N ARG A 181 -13.43 15.13 20.93
CA ARG A 181 -14.56 15.58 20.09
C ARG A 181 -14.09 16.30 18.83
N GLU A 182 -12.89 16.88 18.84
CA GLU A 182 -12.25 17.48 17.66
C GLU A 182 -11.72 16.44 16.68
N VAL A 183 -11.73 15.16 17.05
CA VAL A 183 -11.23 14.07 16.22
C VAL A 183 -12.40 13.40 15.51
N GLU A 184 -12.71 13.91 14.33
CA GLU A 184 -13.70 13.31 13.43
C GLU A 184 -13.03 12.41 12.39
N ASN A 185 -12.02 12.92 11.69
CA ASN A 185 -11.27 12.20 10.67
C ASN A 185 -9.78 12.46 10.86
N ALA A 186 -9.10 11.60 11.60
CA ALA A 186 -7.67 11.75 11.86
C ALA A 186 -6.97 10.41 11.79
N THR A 187 -5.78 10.42 11.20
CA THR A 187 -4.88 9.27 11.19
C THR A 187 -3.69 9.62 12.07
N TRP A 188 -3.30 8.71 12.96
CA TRP A 188 -2.08 8.87 13.73
C TRP A 188 -0.89 8.48 12.87
N MET A 189 0.29 8.96 13.28
CA MET A 189 1.53 8.58 12.64
C MET A 189 1.65 7.05 12.59
N LEU A 190 1.97 6.53 11.41
CA LEU A 190 2.24 5.12 11.20
C LEU A 190 3.37 4.66 12.12
N THR A 191 3.24 3.47 12.69
CA THR A 191 4.34 2.81 13.41
C THR A 191 4.72 1.53 12.69
N VAL A 192 6.02 1.29 12.54
CA VAL A 192 6.55 0.09 11.86
C VAL A 192 7.27 -0.80 12.87
N PHE A 193 6.94 -2.10 12.84
CA PHE A 193 7.58 -3.14 13.64
C PHE A 193 8.40 -4.04 12.74
N HIS A 194 9.66 -4.28 13.12
CA HIS A 194 10.53 -5.27 12.52
C HIS A 194 10.56 -6.52 13.40
N CYS A 195 10.03 -7.62 12.89
CA CYS A 195 10.07 -8.91 13.57
C CYS A 195 10.03 -10.08 12.59
N PHE A 196 10.63 -11.21 12.96
CA PHE A 196 10.79 -12.38 12.08
C PHE A 196 11.47 -12.07 10.73
N GLY A 197 12.32 -11.03 10.68
CA GLY A 197 12.95 -10.55 9.44
C GLY A 197 11.99 -9.84 8.48
N GLN A 198 10.81 -9.45 8.96
CA GLN A 198 9.75 -8.82 8.18
C GLN A 198 9.28 -7.52 8.85
N TYR A 199 8.56 -6.68 8.09
CA TYR A 199 8.05 -5.40 8.57
C TYR A 199 6.52 -5.37 8.63
N PHE A 200 5.96 -4.79 9.69
CA PHE A 200 4.53 -4.68 9.93
C PHE A 200 4.16 -3.25 10.29
N CYS A 201 3.09 -2.72 9.70
CA CYS A 201 2.62 -1.36 9.88
C CYS A 201 1.36 -1.33 10.77
N LEU A 202 1.47 -0.76 11.96
CA LEU A 202 0.31 -0.49 12.81
C LEU A 202 -0.33 0.83 12.41
N HIS A 203 -1.62 0.75 12.11
CA HIS A 203 -2.45 1.91 11.81
C HIS A 203 -3.37 2.17 12.98
N PHE A 204 -3.56 3.44 13.30
CA PHE A 204 -4.61 3.90 14.18
C PHE A 204 -5.25 5.14 13.56
N GLU A 205 -6.57 5.09 13.39
CA GLU A 205 -7.32 6.19 12.82
C GLU A 205 -8.68 6.35 13.47
N ALA A 206 -9.20 7.56 13.39
CA ALA A 206 -10.54 7.93 13.78
C ALA A 206 -11.30 8.36 12.55
N PHE A 207 -12.53 7.89 12.43
CA PHE A 207 -13.45 8.24 11.35
C PHE A 207 -14.89 8.14 11.83
N GLN A 208 -15.80 8.52 10.95
CA GLN A 208 -17.23 8.46 11.20
C GLN A 208 -17.83 7.20 10.57
N LEU A 209 -18.44 6.34 11.38
CA LEU A 209 -19.24 5.19 10.93
C LEU A 209 -20.73 5.54 11.03
N GLY A 210 -21.31 5.99 9.92
CA GLY A 210 -22.65 6.55 9.90
C GLY A 210 -22.72 7.84 10.73
N MET A 211 -23.46 7.81 11.84
CA MET A 211 -23.53 8.91 12.82
C MET A 211 -22.70 8.65 14.09
N ALA A 212 -21.97 7.53 14.15
CA ALA A 212 -21.15 7.16 15.29
C ALA A 212 -19.64 7.39 15.02
N PRO A 213 -18.95 8.18 15.86
CA PRO A 213 -17.51 8.33 15.78
C PRO A 213 -16.81 7.11 16.36
N VAL A 214 -15.84 6.59 15.62
CA VAL A 214 -15.11 5.36 15.93
C VAL A 214 -13.61 5.57 15.81
N TYR A 215 -12.85 4.78 16.55
CA TYR A 215 -11.43 4.56 16.35
C TYR A 215 -11.24 3.16 15.79
N MET A 216 -10.24 2.97 14.94
CA MET A 216 -9.89 1.66 14.42
C MET A 216 -8.39 1.46 14.46
N ALA A 217 -7.96 0.30 14.93
CA ALA A 217 -6.58 -0.15 14.90
C ALA A 217 -6.46 -1.42 14.07
N PHE A 218 -5.45 -1.51 13.20
CA PHE A 218 -5.18 -2.71 12.42
C PHE A 218 -3.70 -2.78 12.02
N LEU A 219 -3.24 -4.00 11.74
CA LEU A 219 -1.87 -4.26 11.34
C LEU A 219 -1.84 -4.65 9.85
N ARG A 220 -0.90 -4.08 9.10
CA ARG A 220 -0.61 -4.48 7.71
C ARG A 220 0.79 -5.07 7.58
N PHE A 221 0.94 -6.14 6.82
CA PHE A 221 2.22 -6.76 6.48
C PHE A 221 2.87 -6.05 5.28
N MET A 222 4.12 -5.62 5.42
CA MET A 222 4.90 -5.04 4.33
C MET A 222 5.44 -6.13 3.38
N GLY A 223 4.54 -6.69 2.58
CA GLY A 223 4.83 -7.72 1.59
C GLY A 223 3.55 -8.17 0.92
N ASP A 224 3.53 -9.32 0.24
CA ASP A 224 2.31 -9.83 -0.42
C ASP A 224 1.36 -10.62 0.49
N GLU A 225 0.19 -11.00 -0.02
CA GLU A 225 -0.83 -11.71 0.76
C GLU A 225 -0.44 -13.16 1.08
N ASN A 226 0.33 -13.82 0.22
CA ASN A 226 0.75 -15.21 0.45
C ASN A 226 1.74 -15.27 1.62
N GLU A 227 2.68 -14.33 1.66
CA GLU A 227 3.62 -14.21 2.77
C GLU A 227 2.93 -13.78 4.06
N ALA A 228 1.97 -12.85 3.98
CA ALA A 228 1.21 -12.35 5.14
C ALA A 228 0.46 -13.47 5.88
N ARG A 229 -0.02 -14.49 5.17
CA ARG A 229 -0.71 -15.67 5.75
C ARG A 229 0.14 -16.52 6.69
N ASN A 230 1.46 -16.34 6.67
CA ASN A 230 2.35 -17.00 7.60
C ASN A 230 2.39 -16.32 8.98
N TYR A 231 1.67 -15.22 9.15
CA TYR A 231 1.66 -14.44 10.38
C TYR A 231 0.23 -14.22 10.87
N SER A 232 0.13 -14.08 12.18
CA SER A 232 -1.07 -13.66 12.87
C SER A 232 -0.72 -12.56 13.87
N TYR A 233 -1.71 -11.75 14.22
CA TYR A 233 -1.55 -10.70 15.20
C TYR A 233 -2.80 -10.57 16.06
N SER A 234 -2.63 -10.02 17.26
CA SER A 234 -3.72 -9.58 18.11
C SER A 234 -3.53 -8.13 18.55
N LEU A 235 -4.64 -7.43 18.73
CA LEU A 235 -4.73 -6.11 19.31
C LEU A 235 -5.72 -6.16 20.46
N GLU A 236 -5.34 -5.59 21.59
CA GLU A 236 -6.14 -5.58 22.81
C GLU A 236 -6.22 -4.16 23.38
N VAL A 237 -7.42 -3.78 23.81
CA VAL A 237 -7.68 -2.61 24.65
C VAL A 237 -8.49 -3.05 25.87
N GLY A 238 -8.19 -2.51 27.05
CA GLY A 238 -8.90 -2.91 28.27
C GLY A 238 -8.68 -1.98 29.44
N ALA A 239 -9.66 -1.95 30.34
CA ALA A 239 -9.63 -1.26 31.63
C ALA A 239 -10.77 -1.76 32.52
N ASN A 240 -10.63 -1.62 33.84
CA ASN A 240 -11.69 -1.91 34.83
C ASN A 240 -12.30 -3.31 34.68
N GLY A 241 -11.46 -4.33 34.46
CA GLY A 241 -11.90 -5.72 34.31
C GLY A 241 -12.63 -6.04 33.00
N ARG A 242 -12.66 -5.13 32.03
CA ARG A 242 -13.20 -5.36 30.69
C ARG A 242 -12.12 -5.19 29.63
N LYS A 243 -12.19 -5.97 28.56
CA LYS A 243 -11.30 -5.85 27.41
C LYS A 243 -12.00 -6.16 26.10
N MET A 244 -11.48 -5.62 25.02
CA MET A 244 -11.80 -5.97 23.63
C MET A 244 -10.53 -6.46 22.97
N VAL A 245 -10.65 -7.56 22.22
CA VAL A 245 -9.54 -8.19 21.50
C VAL A 245 -9.95 -8.39 20.05
N TRP A 246 -9.05 -8.05 19.14
CA TRP A 246 -9.12 -8.40 17.72
C TRP A 246 -7.94 -9.29 17.39
N GLU A 247 -8.16 -10.36 16.63
CA GLU A 247 -7.11 -11.29 16.20
C GLU A 247 -7.35 -11.71 14.75
N GLY A 248 -6.26 -11.86 13.99
CA GLY A 248 -6.34 -12.37 12.62
C GLY A 248 -5.01 -12.27 11.87
N THR A 249 -5.06 -12.52 10.57
CA THR A 249 -3.93 -12.37 9.65
C THR A 249 -3.75 -10.90 9.26
N PRO A 250 -2.53 -10.34 9.29
CA PRO A 250 -2.30 -8.97 8.86
C PRO A 250 -2.56 -8.83 7.36
N ARG A 251 -3.23 -7.75 6.94
CA ARG A 251 -3.46 -7.47 5.52
C ARG A 251 -2.16 -7.06 4.83
N SER A 252 -1.95 -7.48 3.59
CA SER A 252 -0.82 -6.99 2.79
C SER A 252 -0.92 -5.46 2.54
N VAL A 253 0.21 -4.76 2.50
CA VAL A 253 0.27 -3.34 2.06
C VAL A 253 -0.06 -3.14 0.58
N ARG A 254 -0.28 -4.22 -0.20
CA ARG A 254 -0.94 -4.15 -1.51
C ARG A 254 -2.35 -3.56 -1.41
N ASP A 255 -3.02 -3.81 -0.28
CA ASP A 255 -4.29 -3.20 0.06
C ASP A 255 -4.06 -1.86 0.77
N SER A 256 -4.68 -0.80 0.26
CA SER A 256 -4.59 0.53 0.88
C SER A 256 -5.21 0.53 2.28
N HIS A 257 -4.73 1.42 3.17
CA HIS A 257 -5.31 1.58 4.50
C HIS A 257 -6.82 1.89 4.44
N ARG A 258 -7.25 2.68 3.44
CA ARG A 258 -8.68 2.98 3.20
C ARG A 258 -9.49 1.74 2.89
N LYS A 259 -8.96 0.80 2.08
CA LYS A 259 -9.64 -0.46 1.79
C LYS A 259 -9.89 -1.28 3.06
N VAL A 260 -8.89 -1.36 3.95
CA VAL A 260 -9.02 -2.07 5.24
C VAL A 260 -10.04 -1.39 6.16
N ARG A 261 -9.97 -0.06 6.25
CA ARG A 261 -10.91 0.79 6.99
C ARG A 261 -12.35 0.60 6.52
N ASP A 262 -12.57 0.72 5.22
CA ASP A 262 -13.91 0.69 4.62
C ASP A 262 -14.55 -0.71 4.72
N SER A 263 -13.73 -1.76 4.84
CA SER A 263 -14.19 -3.12 5.15
C SER A 263 -14.36 -3.40 6.65
N HIS A 264 -13.97 -2.47 7.54
CA HIS A 264 -13.99 -2.62 9.00
C HIS A 264 -13.20 -3.84 9.49
N ASP A 265 -12.10 -4.17 8.81
CA ASP A 265 -11.26 -5.35 9.05
C ASP A 265 -10.15 -5.02 10.06
N GLY A 266 -10.51 -4.91 11.34
CA GLY A 266 -9.61 -4.47 12.41
C GLY A 266 -10.33 -4.22 13.75
N LEU A 267 -9.57 -3.85 14.77
CA LEU A 267 -10.10 -3.52 16.09
C LEU A 267 -10.86 -2.19 16.05
N LEU A 268 -12.18 -2.28 15.88
CA LEU A 268 -13.08 -1.12 15.85
C LEU A 268 -13.61 -0.80 17.26
N ILE A 269 -13.41 0.45 17.70
CA ILE A 269 -13.72 0.91 19.06
C ILE A 269 -14.57 2.17 18.96
N GLN A 270 -15.84 2.08 19.39
CA GLN A 270 -16.68 3.28 19.52
C GLN A 270 -16.08 4.28 20.50
N ARG A 271 -16.23 5.59 20.24
CA ARG A 271 -15.63 6.64 21.06
C ARG A 271 -15.97 6.51 22.55
N ASN A 272 -17.20 6.15 22.89
CA ASN A 272 -17.64 5.94 24.28
C ASN A 272 -16.85 4.83 25.00
N MET A 273 -16.50 3.75 24.30
CA MET A 273 -15.69 2.63 24.79
C MET A 273 -14.21 3.01 24.85
N ALA A 274 -13.69 3.72 23.84
CA ALA A 274 -12.32 4.23 23.88
C ALA A 274 -12.08 5.16 25.08
N LEU A 275 -13.05 6.03 25.40
CA LEU A 275 -13.00 6.89 26.59
C LEU A 275 -13.17 6.11 27.90
N PHE A 276 -13.94 5.02 27.89
CA PHE A 276 -14.02 4.13 29.04
C PHE A 276 -12.67 3.44 29.32
N PHE A 277 -12.00 2.95 28.27
CA PHE A 277 -10.67 2.32 28.38
C PHE A 277 -9.53 3.31 28.65
N SER A 278 -9.72 4.60 28.35
CA SER A 278 -8.76 5.66 28.67
C SER A 278 -8.66 5.96 30.18
N GLY A 279 -9.66 5.52 30.97
CA GLY A 279 -9.78 5.89 32.38
C GLY A 279 -10.08 7.39 32.59
N GLY A 280 -10.15 7.80 33.86
CA GLY A 280 -10.36 9.21 34.22
C GLY A 280 -11.79 9.73 34.01
N ASP A 281 -11.92 11.03 33.72
CA ASP A 281 -13.21 11.76 33.65
C ASP A 281 -13.86 11.73 32.25
N ARG A 282 -13.31 10.93 31.32
CA ARG A 282 -13.79 10.76 29.94
C ARG A 282 -13.73 12.04 29.09
N LYS A 283 -12.94 13.04 29.48
CA LYS A 283 -12.73 14.26 28.69
C LYS A 283 -11.53 14.20 27.76
N GLU A 284 -10.59 13.30 28.03
CA GLU A 284 -9.36 13.10 27.27
C GLU A 284 -9.25 11.66 26.78
N LEU A 285 -8.71 11.46 25.58
CA LEU A 285 -8.35 10.13 25.09
C LEU A 285 -6.95 9.78 25.61
N LYS A 286 -6.81 8.63 26.26
CA LYS A 286 -5.54 8.02 26.74
C LYS A 286 -5.58 6.53 26.46
N LEU A 287 -5.86 6.16 25.23
CA LEU A 287 -6.09 4.77 24.85
C LEU A 287 -4.76 4.04 24.72
N ARG A 288 -4.60 2.93 25.44
CA ARG A 288 -3.47 2.02 25.28
C ARG A 288 -3.91 0.81 24.46
N ILE A 289 -3.22 0.56 23.36
CA ILE A 289 -3.38 -0.61 22.52
C ILE A 289 -2.15 -1.48 22.70
N THR A 290 -2.34 -2.65 23.29
CA THR A 290 -1.31 -3.69 23.33
C THR A 290 -1.50 -4.61 22.14
N GLY A 291 -0.42 -5.07 21.54
CA GLY A 291 -0.52 -6.05 20.47
C GLY A 291 0.63 -7.01 20.46
N ARG A 292 0.40 -8.11 19.75
CA ARG A 292 1.39 -9.16 19.54
C ARG A 292 1.32 -9.68 18.11
N ILE A 293 2.46 -10.02 17.54
CA ILE A 293 2.65 -10.65 16.23
C ILE A 293 3.28 -12.01 16.46
N TRP A 294 2.85 -13.04 15.75
CA TRP A 294 3.51 -14.35 15.76
C TRP A 294 3.48 -14.97 14.38
N LYS A 295 4.39 -15.90 14.17
CA LYS A 295 4.43 -16.71 12.95
C LYS A 295 3.62 -17.98 13.16
N GLU A 296 2.76 -18.31 12.21
CA GLU A 296 2.04 -19.57 12.17
C GLU A 296 2.98 -20.64 11.60
N THR A 297 3.22 -21.72 12.35
CA THR A 297 3.87 -22.93 11.82
C THR A 297 2.84 -24.02 11.63
N GLN A 298 2.74 -24.57 10.41
CA GLN A 298 1.97 -25.79 10.18
C GLN A 298 2.75 -26.97 10.75
N THR A 299 2.13 -27.69 11.68
CA THR A 299 2.62 -29.00 12.10
C THR A 299 2.33 -30.05 11.02
N PRO A 300 3.02 -31.21 11.03
CA PRO A 300 2.74 -32.32 10.11
C PRO A 300 1.27 -32.78 10.12
N ASP A 301 0.56 -32.56 11.23
CA ASP A 301 -0.84 -32.94 11.41
C ASP A 301 -1.83 -31.84 10.98
N GLY A 302 -1.34 -30.76 10.36
CA GLY A 302 -2.16 -29.66 9.84
C GLY A 302 -2.65 -28.66 10.90
N THR A 303 -2.16 -28.74 12.15
CA THR A 303 -2.48 -27.75 13.19
C THR A 303 -1.48 -26.58 13.15
N CYS A 304 -1.97 -25.35 13.20
CA CYS A 304 -1.12 -24.17 13.28
C CYS A 304 -0.68 -23.95 14.75
N VAL A 305 0.63 -23.87 14.98
CA VAL A 305 1.22 -23.58 16.30
C VAL A 305 1.95 -22.24 16.22
N PRO A 306 1.75 -21.32 17.18
CA PRO A 306 2.42 -20.03 17.19
C PRO A 306 3.90 -20.17 17.55
N VAL A 307 4.78 -19.70 16.68
CA VAL A 307 6.21 -19.52 17.02
C VAL A 307 6.35 -18.16 17.71
N LEU A 308 6.76 -18.20 18.98
CA LEU A 308 7.10 -17.01 19.74
C LEU A 308 8.47 -16.49 19.29
N CYS A 309 8.58 -15.17 19.14
CA CYS A 309 9.90 -14.56 19.01
C CYS A 309 10.65 -14.71 20.33
N SER A 310 11.90 -15.16 20.23
CA SER A 310 12.84 -15.21 21.35
C SER A 310 13.21 -13.82 21.84
#